data_AF-A0A388TDC7-F1
#
_entry.id   AF-A0A388TDC7-F1
#
_cell.length_a   1.000
_cell.length_b   1.000
_cell.length_c   1.000
_cell.angle_alpha   90.00
_cell.angle_beta   90.00
_cell.angle_gamma   90.00
#
_symmetry.space_group_name_H-M   'P 1'
#
loop_
_entity.id
_entity.type
_entity.pdbx_description
1 polymer ?
#
loop_
_entity_poly.entity_id
_entity_poly.type
_entity_poly.pdbx_seq_one_letter_code
_entity_poly.pdbx_strand_id
1 'polypeptide(L)' 'DEVDELRNQILRELVAYMSADTSTIERALHIIRMSGNLERIADLATNIGEEVVFITEGRVLKHHQGEK' A
#
# COMPACT_ATOMS: atom_id res chain seq x y z
N ASP A 1 0.18 4.84 -5.41
CA ASP A 1 0.65 4.30 -6.71
C ASP A 1 1.85 3.35 -6.59
N GLU A 2 3.09 3.81 -6.45
CA GLU A 2 4.26 2.88 -6.37
C GLU A 2 4.13 1.86 -5.23
N VAL A 3 3.71 2.30 -4.04
CA VAL A 3 3.49 1.41 -2.89
C VAL A 3 2.36 0.41 -3.13
N ASP A 4 1.31 0.80 -3.88
CA ASP A 4 0.23 -0.10 -4.28
C ASP A 4 0.72 -1.18 -5.24
N GLU A 5 1.55 -0.78 -6.21
CA GLU A 5 2.15 -1.70 -7.19
C GLU A 5 3.05 -2.71 -6.50
N LEU A 6 3.89 -2.26 -5.56
CA LEU A 6 4.73 -3.13 -4.75
C LEU A 6 3.91 -4.09 -3.88
N ARG A 7 2.82 -3.63 -3.25
CA ARG A 7 1.90 -4.51 -2.51
C ARG A 7 1.32 -5.59 -3.42
N ASN A 8 0.88 -5.21 -4.62
CA ASN A 8 0.32 -6.14 -5.60
C ASN A 8 1.37 -7.13 -6.12
N GLN A 9 2.61 -6.69 -6.30
CA GLN A 9 3.72 -7.56 -6.65
C GLN A 9 3.99 -8.59 -5.54
N ILE A 10 4.12 -8.14 -4.29
CA ILE A 10 4.32 -9.01 -3.13
C ILE A 10 3.20 -10.06 -3.04
N LEU A 11 1.94 -9.65 -3.24
CA LEU A 11 0.81 -10.60 -3.23
C LEU A 11 0.98 -11.70 -4.29
N ARG A 12 1.33 -11.33 -5.53
CA ARG A 12 1.52 -12.30 -6.63
C ARG A 12 2.64 -13.30 -6.31
N GLU A 13 3.76 -12.81 -5.81
CA GLU A 13 4.90 -13.65 -5.43
C GLU A 13 4.52 -14.62 -4.30
N LEU A 14 3.84 -14.13 -3.26
CA LEU A 14 3.40 -14.95 -2.13
C LEU A 14 2.38 -16.02 -2.54
N VAL A 15 1.48 -15.73 -3.48
CA VAL A 15 0.58 -16.75 -4.04
C VAL A 15 1.37 -17.85 -4.77
N ALA A 16 2.42 -17.48 -5.50
CA ALA A 16 3.30 -18.47 -6.15
C ALA A 16 4.02 -19.34 -5.11
N TYR A 17 4.56 -18.74 -4.03
CA TYR A 17 5.19 -19.51 -2.95
C TYR A 17 4.22 -20.47 -2.25
N MET A 18 3.00 -20.01 -1.94
CA MET A 18 1.97 -20.85 -1.32
C MET A 18 1.53 -22.01 -2.21
N SER A 19 1.51 -21.79 -3.53
CA SER A 19 1.14 -22.80 -4.52
C SER A 19 2.26 -23.83 -4.75
N ALA A 20 3.53 -23.41 -4.62
CA ALA A 20 4.69 -24.28 -4.73
C ALA A 20 4.92 -25.13 -3.47
N ASP A 21 4.66 -24.57 -2.29
CA ASP A 21 4.76 -25.27 -1.00
C ASP A 21 3.71 -24.77 -0.01
N THR A 22 2.76 -25.64 0.33
CA THR A 22 1.66 -25.35 1.26
C THR A 22 2.14 -25.06 2.69
N SER A 23 3.35 -25.49 3.08
CA SER A 23 3.92 -25.17 4.39
C SER A 23 4.19 -23.66 4.58
N THR A 24 4.24 -22.91 3.47
CA THR A 24 4.52 -21.47 3.48
C THR A 24 3.29 -20.59 3.72
N ILE A 25 2.07 -21.16 3.68
CA ILE A 25 0.80 -20.42 3.72
C ILE A 25 0.69 -19.48 4.92
N GLU A 26 0.94 -19.96 6.13
CA GLU A 26 0.81 -19.14 7.34
C GLU A 26 1.75 -17.92 7.31
N ARG A 27 3.01 -18.15 6.92
CA ARG A 27 4.01 -17.08 6.81
C ARG A 27 3.66 -16.09 5.72
N ALA A 28 3.20 -16.57 4.57
CA ALA A 28 2.77 -15.72 3.46
C ALA A 28 1.59 -14.82 3.87
N LEU A 29 0.61 -15.35 4.61
CA LEU A 29 -0.51 -14.55 5.13
C LEU A 29 -0.05 -13.44 6.08
N HIS A 30 0.94 -13.70 6.94
CA HIS A 30 1.51 -12.65 7.79
C HIS A 30 2.17 -11.54 6.96
N ILE A 31 2.93 -11.90 5.92
CA ILE A 31 3.60 -10.92 5.05
C ILE A 31 2.57 -10.11 4.25
N ILE A 32 1.50 -10.72 3.74
CA ILE A 32 0.39 -10.00 3.08
C ILE A 32 -0.19 -8.93 4.01
N ARG A 33 -0.44 -9.28 5.28
CA ARG A 33 -0.97 -8.33 6.27
C ARG A 33 0.03 -7.21 6.57
N MET A 34 1.31 -7.53 6.68
CA MET A 34 2.37 -6.53 6.88
C MET A 34 2.45 -5.56 5.69
N SER A 35 2.40 -6.08 4.46
CA SER A 35 2.40 -5.27 3.24
C SER A 35 1.20 -4.32 3.17
N GLY A 36 -0.01 -4.79 3.54
CA GLY A 36 -1.18 -3.92 3.65
C GLY A 36 -1.05 -2.82 4.70
N ASN A 37 -0.41 -3.12 5.85
CA ASN A 37 -0.14 -2.09 6.85
C ASN A 37 0.84 -1.02 6.35
N LEU A 38 1.84 -1.41 5.54
CA LEU A 38 2.79 -0.47 4.94
C LEU A 38 2.12 0.46 3.93
N GLU A 39 1.21 -0.05 3.11
CA GLU A 39 0.43 0.78 2.18
C GLU A 39 -0.45 1.79 2.94
N ARG A 40 -1.14 1.36 4.00
CA ARG A 40 -1.90 2.30 4.85
C ARG A 40 -1.02 3.38 5.48
N ILE A 41 0.21 3.05 5.89
CA ILE A 41 1.15 4.05 6.42
C ILE A 41 1.52 5.06 5.33
N ALA A 42 1.76 4.60 4.10
CA ALA A 42 2.07 5.47 2.96
C ALA A 42 0.90 6.41 2.62
N ASP A 43 -0.33 5.91 2.66
CA ASP A 43 -1.53 6.73 2.46
C ASP A 43 -1.70 7.78 3.55
N LEU A 44 -1.51 7.39 4.83
CA LEU A 44 -1.55 8.34 5.94
C LEU A 44 -0.47 9.42 5.82
N ALA A 45 0.74 9.05 5.41
CA ALA A 45 1.82 10.01 5.18
C ALA A 45 1.48 10.98 4.04
N THR A 46 0.88 10.49 2.95
CA THR A 46 0.40 11.32 1.84
C THR A 46 -0.67 12.30 2.31
N ASN A 47 -1.68 11.81 3.05
CA ASN A 47 -2.74 12.64 3.61
C ASN A 47 -2.19 13.76 4.52
N ILE A 48 -1.19 13.47 5.36
CA ILE A 48 -0.54 14.47 6.21
C ILE A 48 0.19 15.51 5.36
N GLY A 49 0.92 15.09 4.33
CA GLY A 49 1.62 15.99 3.41
C GLY A 49 0.67 16.92 2.66
N GLU A 50 -0.45 16.39 2.16
CA GLU A 50 -1.49 17.17 1.51
C GLU A 50 -2.11 18.22 2.46
N GLU A 51 -2.36 17.86 3.72
CA GLU A 51 -2.89 18.77 4.73
C GLU A 51 -1.90 19.90 5.04
N VAL A 52 -0.60 19.59 5.13
CA VAL A 52 0.44 20.61 5.31
C VAL A 52 0.43 21.61 4.15
N VAL A 53 0.39 21.14 2.90
CA VAL A 53 0.33 22.03 1.73
C VAL A 53 -0.93 22.89 1.74
N PHE A 54 -2.07 22.31 2.10
CA PHE A 54 -3.32 23.05 2.23
C PHE A 54 -3.22 24.18 3.27
N ILE A 55 -2.64 23.90 4.44
CA ILE A 55 -2.48 24.90 5.50
C ILE A 55 -1.49 26.00 5.10
N THR A 56 -0.42 25.69 4.36
CA THR A 56 0.62 26.67 3.99
C THR A 56 0.26 27.52 2.78
N GLU A 57 -0.39 26.93 1.77
CA GLU A 57 -0.63 27.58 0.48
C GLU A 57 -2.11 27.90 0.22
N GLY A 58 -3.02 27.38 1.04
CA GLY A 58 -4.47 27.47 0.81
C GLY A 58 -4.95 26.66 -0.40
N ARG A 59 -4.08 25.83 -0.99
CA ARG A 59 -4.37 25.02 -2.17
C ARG A 59 -4.82 23.62 -1.75
N VAL A 60 -5.99 23.21 -2.23
CA VAL A 60 -6.46 21.83 -2.03
C VAL A 60 -5.78 20.92 -3.04
N LEU A 61 -4.98 19.97 -2.55
CA LEU A 61 -4.37 18.91 -3.37
C LEU A 61 -5.24 17.65 -3.46
N LYS A 62 -6.23 17.49 -2.58
CA LYS A 62 -7.21 16.39 -2.67
C LYS A 62 -7.89 16.42 -4.03
N HIS A 63 -7.91 15.25 -4.71
CA HIS A 63 -8.59 14.86 -5.97
C HIS A 63 -7.70 14.15 -7.02
N HIS A 64 -6.55 13.56 -6.67
CA HIS A 64 -5.75 12.79 -7.64
C HIS A 64 -5.79 11.25 -7.49
N GLN A 65 -6.67 10.69 -6.64
CA GLN A 65 -6.84 9.23 -6.51
C GLN A 65 -8.14 8.68 -7.14
N GLY A 66 -8.96 9.55 -7.75
CA GLY A 66 -10.30 9.21 -8.26
C GLY A 66 -10.41 8.96 -9.77
N GLU A 67 -9.34 9.10 -10.55
CA GLU A 67 -9.32 8.64 -11.95
C GLU A 67 -8.55 7.31 -12.02
N LYS A 68 -9.21 6.24 -11.56
CA LYS A 68 -8.90 4.86 -11.94
C LYS A 68 -10.10 4.30 -12.69
#